data_AF-A0A183TSQ2-F1
#
_entry.id   AF-A0A183TSQ2-F1
#
_cell.length_a   1.000
_cell.length_b   1.000
_cell.length_c   1.000
_cell.angle_alpha   90.00
_cell.angle_beta   90.00
_cell.angle_gamma   90.00
#
_symmetry.space_group_name_H-M   'P 1'
#
loop_
_entity.id
_entity.type
_entity.pdbx_description
1 polymer ?
#
loop_
_entity_poly.entity_id
_entity_poly.type
_entity_poly.pdbx_seq_one_letter_code
_entity_poly.pdbx_strand_id
1 'polypeptide(L)'
;MLYLYKKKWNCQLCYNHWGISLLNIVGNNFTHILLNRLNDHQEQGILPETQCSFRRNRVNIDMTFAAHQLQEKCQVIQTHLYASILDLTKAFDTMIREELGKSSQKFGCPE
;
A
#
# COMPACT_ATOMS: atom_id res chain seq x y z
N MET A 1 17.50 -8.68 8.88
CA MET A 1 16.05 -8.52 9.12
C MET A 1 15.83 -8.50 10.62
N LEU A 2 15.28 -7.41 11.16
CA LEU A 2 14.97 -7.22 12.57
C LEU A 2 13.49 -7.54 12.78
N TYR A 3 13.17 -8.34 13.80
CA TYR A 3 11.78 -8.65 14.14
C TYR A 3 11.30 -7.73 15.26
N LEU A 4 10.28 -6.92 14.99
CA LEU A 4 9.60 -6.12 16.01
C LEU A 4 8.33 -6.84 16.47
N TYR A 5 8.10 -6.82 17.79
CA TYR A 5 6.88 -7.38 18.37
C TYR A 5 5.74 -6.37 18.35
N LYS A 6 4.58 -6.73 17.78
CA LYS A 6 3.41 -5.86 17.75
C LYS A 6 2.75 -5.84 19.15
N LYS A 7 3.03 -4.81 19.96
CA LYS A 7 2.44 -4.62 21.30
C LYS A 7 0.89 -4.63 21.36
N LYS A 8 0.20 -4.52 20.22
CA LYS A 8 -1.26 -4.33 20.13
C LYS A 8 -2.06 -5.64 20.04
N TRP A 9 -1.40 -6.81 19.92
CA TRP A 9 -2.06 -8.12 19.80
C TRP A 9 -1.51 -9.14 20.81
N ASN A 10 -2.20 -10.27 20.94
CA ASN A 10 -1.89 -11.31 21.91
C ASN A 10 -0.42 -11.78 21.83
N CYS A 11 0.30 -11.64 22.95
CA CYS A 11 1.75 -11.85 23.05
C CYS A 11 2.22 -13.29 22.77
N GLN A 12 1.29 -14.25 22.77
CA GLN A 12 1.56 -15.68 22.69
C GLN A 12 1.57 -16.24 21.25
N LEU A 13 1.10 -15.48 20.26
CA LEU A 13 1.09 -15.90 18.86
C LEU A 13 2.44 -15.58 18.19
N CYS A 14 3.18 -16.62 17.83
CA CYS A 14 4.49 -16.52 17.17
C CYS A 14 4.46 -15.76 15.82
N TYR A 15 3.29 -15.61 15.20
CA TYR A 15 3.11 -14.91 13.92
C TYR A 15 2.91 -13.39 14.04
N ASN A 16 2.86 -12.83 15.26
CA ASN A 16 2.62 -11.40 15.51
C ASN A 16 3.89 -10.52 15.44
N HIS A 17 4.95 -11.00 14.78
CA HIS A 17 6.16 -10.22 14.54
C HIS A 17 6.07 -9.46 13.21
N TRP A 18 6.67 -8.27 13.16
CA TRP A 18 6.86 -7.52 11.92
C TRP A 18 8.34 -7.50 11.57
N GLY A 19 8.68 -8.06 10.42
CA GLY A 19 10.05 -8.02 9.90
C GLY A 19 10.35 -6.65 9.30
N ILE A 20 11.37 -5.97 9.81
CA ILE A 20 11.94 -4.76 9.21
C ILE A 20 13.28 -5.11 8.60
N SER A 21 13.44 -4.79 7.33
CA SER A 21 14.72 -4.88 6.63
C SER A 21 15.36 -3.50 6.61
N LEU A 22 16.55 -3.40 7.20
CA LEU A 22 17.36 -2.19 7.17
C LEU A 22 18.34 -2.29 6.01
N LEU A 23 18.38 -1.26 5.17
CA LEU A 23 19.39 -1.11 4.13
C LEU A 23 20.55 -0.26 4.66
N ASN A 24 21.75 -0.46 4.10
CA ASN A 24 22.87 0.44 4.39
C ASN A 24 22.59 1.84 3.81
N ILE A 25 23.37 2.84 4.22
CA ILE A 25 23.16 4.25 3.83
C ILE A 25 23.15 4.42 2.30
N VAL A 26 24.10 3.80 1.60
CA VAL A 26 24.21 3.87 0.14
C VAL A 26 22.97 3.27 -0.54
N GLY A 27 22.55 2.10 -0.08
CA GLY A 27 21.36 1.42 -0.56
C GLY A 27 20.12 2.24 -0.32
N ASN A 28 19.97 2.84 0.88
CA ASN A 28 18.83 3.67 1.20
C ASN A 28 18.73 4.89 0.26
N ASN A 29 19.85 5.55 -0.01
CA ASN A 29 19.91 6.64 -0.98
C ASN A 29 19.55 6.17 -2.39
N PHE A 30 20.09 5.01 -2.81
CA PHE A 30 19.78 4.43 -4.11
C PHE A 30 18.30 4.09 -4.26
N THR A 31 17.69 3.45 -3.25
CA THR A 31 16.26 3.15 -3.24
C THR A 31 15.41 4.42 -3.28
N HIS A 32 15.86 5.51 -2.65
CA HIS A 32 15.13 6.77 -2.65
C HIS A 32 15.15 7.45 -4.04
N ILE A 33 16.26 7.35 -4.76
CA ILE A 33 16.36 7.82 -6.15
C ILE A 33 15.44 7.01 -7.06
N LEU A 34 15.47 5.67 -6.93
CA LEU A 34 14.59 4.77 -7.68
C LEU A 34 13.11 5.07 -7.39
N LEU A 35 12.75 5.21 -6.12
CA LEU A 35 11.38 5.48 -5.69
C LEU A 35 10.87 6.81 -6.28
N ASN A 36 11.69 7.86 -6.28
CA ASN A 36 11.29 9.14 -6.86
C ASN A 36 10.99 9.02 -8.36
N ARG A 37 11.84 8.30 -9.11
CA ARG A 37 11.61 8.06 -10.54
C ARG A 37 10.35 7.25 -10.80
N LEU A 38 10.11 6.21 -9.98
CA LEU A 38 8.90 5.38 -10.10
C LEU A 38 7.65 6.18 -9.74
N ASN A 39 7.70 7.04 -8.73
CA ASN A 39 6.57 7.89 -8.36
C ASN A 39 6.22 8.87 -9.48
N ASP A 40 7.22 9.55 -10.07
CA ASP A 40 6.99 10.47 -11.18
C ASP A 40 6.37 9.77 -12.40
N HIS A 41 6.71 8.49 -12.62
CA HIS A 41 6.13 7.66 -13.66
C HIS A 41 4.71 7.19 -13.33
N GLN A 42 4.47 6.77 -12.09
CA GLN A 42 3.17 6.28 -11.62
C GLN A 42 2.08 7.36 -11.61
N GLU A 43 2.46 8.60 -11.28
CA GLU A 43 1.57 9.76 -11.29
C GLU A 43 1.09 10.14 -12.70
N GLN A 44 1.69 9.60 -13.77
CA GLN A 44 1.25 9.82 -15.17
C GLN A 44 0.00 9.01 -15.58
N GLY A 45 -0.77 8.52 -14.60
CA GLY A 45 -2.04 7.82 -14.83
C GLY A 45 -1.97 6.30 -14.74
N ILE A 46 -0.88 5.74 -14.20
CA ILE A 46 -0.79 4.29 -13.95
C ILE A 46 -1.65 3.89 -12.75
N LEU A 47 -1.65 4.72 -11.70
CA LEU A 47 -2.40 4.43 -10.48
C LEU A 47 -3.84 4.97 -10.58
N PRO A 48 -4.85 4.17 -10.20
CA PRO A 48 -6.23 4.62 -10.17
C PRO A 48 -6.41 5.76 -9.15
N GLU A 49 -7.35 6.66 -9.40
CA GLU A 49 -7.63 7.80 -8.53
C GLU A 49 -8.08 7.36 -7.11
N THR A 50 -8.73 6.20 -7.02
CA THR A 50 -9.18 5.61 -5.75
C THR A 50 -8.04 5.20 -4.82
N GLN A 51 -6.83 5.01 -5.35
CA GLN A 51 -5.66 4.66 -4.55
C GLN A 51 -5.02 5.90 -3.93
N CYS A 52 -5.19 6.07 -2.62
CA CYS A 52 -4.57 7.17 -1.86
C CYS A 52 -3.23 6.78 -1.22
N SER A 53 -3.10 5.52 -0.78
CA SER A 53 -1.90 5.04 -0.09
C SER A 53 -0.69 5.05 -1.01
N PHE A 54 0.47 5.42 -0.45
CA PHE A 54 1.77 5.50 -1.15
C PHE A 54 1.83 6.50 -2.30
N ARG A 55 0.92 7.48 -2.37
CA ARG A 55 0.97 8.58 -3.35
C ARG A 55 1.35 9.90 -2.71
N ARG A 56 1.99 10.76 -3.50
CA ARG A 56 2.33 12.12 -3.06
C ARG A 56 1.03 12.94 -3.01
N ASN A 57 0.90 13.79 -2.00
CA ASN A 57 -0.26 14.70 -1.83
C ASN A 57 -1.63 14.01 -1.64
N ARG A 58 -1.66 12.71 -1.34
CA ARG A 58 -2.88 11.99 -0.93
C ARG A 58 -2.71 11.46 0.48
N VAL A 59 -3.76 11.56 1.28
CA VAL A 59 -3.76 11.11 2.68
C VAL A 59 -4.90 10.16 2.95
N ASN A 60 -4.78 9.34 4.01
CA ASN A 60 -5.82 8.39 4.40
C ASN A 60 -7.17 9.08 4.69
N ILE A 61 -7.15 10.36 5.05
CA ILE A 61 -8.35 11.18 5.28
C ILE A 61 -9.18 11.28 3.99
N ASP A 62 -8.56 11.36 2.81
CA ASP A 62 -9.27 11.48 1.53
C ASP A 62 -10.14 10.26 1.26
N MET A 63 -9.59 9.06 1.51
CA MET A 63 -10.30 7.80 1.30
C MET A 63 -11.41 7.59 2.34
N THR A 64 -11.15 7.94 3.60
CA THR A 64 -12.17 7.93 4.66
C THR A 64 -13.30 8.91 4.33
N PHE A 65 -12.97 10.12 3.87
CA PHE A 65 -13.96 11.12 3.46
C PHE A 65 -14.82 10.61 2.29
N ALA A 66 -14.22 10.02 1.26
CA ALA A 66 -14.97 9.44 0.15
C ALA A 66 -15.90 8.31 0.60
N ALA A 67 -15.45 7.45 1.52
CA ALA A 67 -16.28 6.39 2.09
C ALA A 67 -17.46 6.96 2.91
N HIS A 68 -17.23 8.00 3.71
CA HIS A 68 -18.31 8.70 4.44
C HIS A 68 -19.33 9.33 3.47
N GLN A 69 -18.87 9.98 2.40
CA GLN A 69 -19.76 10.57 1.40
C GLN A 69 -20.66 9.51 0.74
N LEU A 70 -20.11 8.33 0.42
CA LEU A 70 -20.90 7.22 -0.10
C LEU A 70 -21.94 6.74 0.92
N GLN A 71 -21.54 6.61 2.19
CA GLN A 71 -22.43 6.22 3.27
C GLN A 71 -23.58 7.22 3.47
N GLU A 72 -23.27 8.51 3.55
CA GLU A 72 -24.27 9.57 3.72
C GLU A 72 -25.23 9.61 2.53
N LYS A 73 -24.72 9.50 1.30
CA LYS A 73 -25.57 9.47 0.10
C LYS A 73 -26.55 8.29 0.14
N CYS A 74 -26.10 7.10 0.50
CA CYS A 74 -26.95 5.92 0.65
C CYS A 74 -28.01 6.09 1.74
N GLN A 75 -27.67 6.76 2.86
CA GLN A 75 -28.63 7.10 3.91
C GLN A 75 -29.71 8.06 3.40
N VAL A 76 -29.33 9.10 2.66
CA VAL A 76 -30.25 10.10 2.10
C VAL A 76 -31.25 9.47 1.12
N ILE A 77 -30.79 8.58 0.24
CA ILE A 77 -31.65 7.92 -0.75
C ILE A 77 -32.31 6.63 -0.22
N GLN A 78 -32.14 6.32 1.07
CA GLN A 78 -32.68 5.14 1.74
C GLN A 78 -32.34 3.81 1.05
N THR A 79 -31.11 3.68 0.55
CA THR A 79 -30.61 2.44 -0.05
C THR A 79 -29.57 1.79 0.85
N HIS A 80 -29.50 0.45 0.83
CA HIS A 80 -28.47 -0.28 1.56
C HIS A 80 -27.08 -0.09 0.93
N LEU A 81 -26.09 0.20 1.77
CA LEU A 81 -24.67 0.17 1.41
C LEU A 81 -24.05 -1.09 1.98
N TYR A 82 -23.37 -1.87 1.14
CA TYR A 82 -22.56 -3.01 1.55
C TYR A 82 -21.09 -2.71 1.26
N ALA A 83 -20.22 -2.94 2.24
CA ALA A 83 -18.78 -2.75 2.11
C ALA A 83 -18.04 -4.00 2.57
N SER A 84 -17.00 -4.39 1.85
CA SER A 84 -16.10 -5.48 2.22
C SER A 84 -14.71 -4.91 2.46
N ILE A 85 -14.18 -5.13 3.67
CA ILE A 85 -12.83 -4.71 4.04
C ILE A 85 -11.91 -5.91 3.79
N LEU A 86 -10.97 -5.76 2.86
CA LEU A 86 -9.97 -6.76 2.52
C LEU A 86 -8.62 -6.31 3.07
N ASP A 87 -8.01 -7.15 3.91
CA ASP A 87 -6.65 -6.97 4.40
C ASP A 87 -5.77 -8.14 3.95
N LEU A 88 -4.60 -7.83 3.38
CA LEU A 88 -3.69 -8.82 2.85
C LEU A 88 -2.67 -9.23 3.92
N THR A 89 -2.71 -10.51 4.32
CA THR A 89 -1.74 -11.06 5.26
C THR A 89 -0.34 -11.03 4.67
N LYS A 90 0.57 -10.27 5.31
CA LYS A 90 2.00 -10.18 4.94
C LYS A 90 2.23 -9.86 3.45
N ALA A 91 1.53 -8.86 2.93
CA ALA A 91 1.54 -8.50 1.50
C ALA A 91 2.93 -8.43 0.83
N PHE A 92 3.95 -7.93 1.54
CA PHE A 92 5.32 -7.86 1.00
C PHE A 92 6.08 -9.19 1.05
N ASP A 93 5.76 -10.06 2.01
CA ASP A 93 6.40 -11.39 2.12
C ASP A 93 5.79 -12.39 1.14
N THR A 94 4.54 -12.20 0.73
CA THR A 94 3.80 -13.09 -0.18
C THR A 94 3.97 -12.73 -1.65
N MET A 95 4.59 -11.60 -1.96
CA MET A 95 4.74 -11.11 -3.33
C MET A 95 5.77 -11.93 -4.12
N ILE A 96 5.35 -12.49 -5.26
CA ILE A 96 6.21 -13.27 -6.16
C ILE A 96 7.10 -12.31 -6.96
N ARG A 97 8.43 -12.44 -6.83
CA ARG A 97 9.40 -11.53 -7.45
C ARG A 97 9.34 -11.52 -8.98
N GLU A 98 9.15 -12.69 -9.58
CA GLU A 98 9.04 -12.83 -11.03
C GLU A 98 7.81 -12.08 -11.57
N GLU A 99 6.66 -12.24 -10.92
CA GLU A 99 5.42 -11.57 -11.30
C GLU A 99 5.50 -10.06 -11.08
N LEU A 100 6.19 -9.60 -10.04
CA LEU A 100 6.46 -8.17 -9.85
C LEU A 100 7.30 -7.60 -11.00
N GLY A 101 8.36 -8.31 -11.43
CA GLY A 101 9.19 -7.91 -12.57
C GLY A 101 8.36 -7.78 -13.86
N LYS A 102 7.56 -8.81 -14.17
CA LYS A 102 6.64 -8.80 -15.32
C LYS A 102 5.63 -7.64 -15.25
N SER A 103 5.08 -7.36 -14.06
CA SER A 103 4.17 -6.23 -13.86
C SER A 103 4.88 -4.90 -14.13
N SER A 104 6.09 -4.72 -13.58
CA SER A 104 6.90 -3.52 -13.78
C SER A 104 7.19 -3.25 -15.27
N GLN A 105 7.53 -4.30 -16.02
CA GLN A 105 7.76 -4.21 -17.47
C GLN A 105 6.49 -3.78 -18.24
N LYS A 106 5.31 -4.33 -17.89
CA LYS A 106 4.03 -3.92 -18.50
C LYS A 106 3.75 -2.43 -18.33
N PHE A 107 4.23 -1.86 -17.24
CA PHE A 107 4.08 -0.44 -16.94
C PHE A 107 5.26 0.41 -17.45
N GLY A 108 6.19 -0.14 -18.25
CA GLY A 108 7.25 0.62 -18.90
C GLY A 108 8.55 0.75 -18.11
N CYS A 109 8.72 -0.01 -17.02
CA CYS A 109 10.01 -0.09 -16.36
C CYS A 109 10.98 -0.95 -17.21
N PRO A 110 12.21 -0.47 -17.48
CA PRO A 110 13.22 -1.28 -18.15
C PRO A 110 13.63 -2.49 -17.29
N GLU A 111 14.23 -3.49 -17.95
CA GLU A 111 14.89 -4.64 -17.31
C GLU A 111 16.12 -4.26 -16.48
#